data_AF-A0A0F0GA41-F1
#
_entry.id   AF-A0A0F0GA41-F1
#
_cell.length_a   1.000
_cell.length_b   1.000
_cell.length_c   1.000
_cell.angle_alpha   90.00
_cell.angle_beta   90.00
_cell.angle_gamma   90.00
#
_symmetry.space_group_name_H-M   'P 1'
#
loop_
_entity.id
_entity.type
_entity.pdbx_description
1 polymer ?
#
loop_
_entity_poly.entity_id
_entity_poly.type
_entity_poly.pdbx_seq_one_letter_code
_entity_poly.pdbx_strand_id
1 'polypeptide(L)'
;MVGSVACALLVARAGSAPDLTKGVGGIAAWLNDLTGECSEVRRDNDFTAFAGPVRAKVYEPFVAEWGTCVKEPYQRLGLIVLRPGVDEAWRKALARGEVRGDPDLAFGDGFALTGSIGMEHLGLKRLECTPDACSFVQIEHH
;
A
#
# COMPACT_ATOMS: atom_id res chain seq x y z
N MET A 1 -27.74 39.10 -23.33
CA MET A 1 -27.40 37.73 -23.75
C MET A 1 -26.14 37.34 -23.00
N VAL A 2 -26.21 36.22 -22.28
CA VAL A 2 -25.20 35.73 -21.35
C VAL A 2 -24.12 35.00 -22.17
N GLY A 3 -22.90 35.54 -22.17
CA GLY A 3 -21.74 34.93 -22.84
C GLY A 3 -21.02 33.98 -21.90
N SER A 4 -20.89 32.73 -22.32
CA SER A 4 -20.51 31.55 -21.56
C SER A 4 -19.20 31.66 -20.77
N VAL A 5 -19.27 31.21 -19.52
CA VAL A 5 -18.16 30.88 -18.64
C VAL A 5 -17.45 29.65 -19.21
N ALA A 6 -16.30 29.86 -19.84
CA ALA A 6 -15.34 28.78 -20.10
C ALA A 6 -14.64 28.45 -18.78
N CYS A 7 -15.29 27.65 -17.93
CA CYS A 7 -14.64 26.99 -16.81
C CYS A 7 -13.78 25.87 -17.40
N ALA A 8 -12.54 26.21 -17.79
CA ALA A 8 -11.50 25.24 -18.03
C ALA A 8 -11.19 24.57 -16.68
N LEU A 9 -11.93 23.50 -16.38
CA LEU A 9 -11.58 22.54 -15.36
C LEU A 9 -10.27 21.89 -15.80
N LEU A 10 -9.16 22.52 -15.42
CA LEU A 10 -7.89 21.84 -15.21
C LEU A 10 -8.15 20.84 -14.08
N VAL A 11 -8.61 19.65 -14.46
CA VAL A 11 -8.56 18.46 -13.62
C VAL A 11 -7.07 18.21 -13.41
N ALA A 12 -6.55 18.77 -12.32
CA ALA A 12 -5.27 18.39 -11.77
C ALA A 12 -5.29 16.85 -11.72
N ARG A 13 -4.32 16.22 -12.39
CA ARG A 13 -4.05 14.79 -12.22
C ARG A 13 -3.65 14.55 -10.77
N ALA A 14 -4.63 14.45 -9.88
CA ALA A 14 -4.54 13.49 -8.80
C ALA A 14 -4.40 12.15 -9.51
N GLY A 15 -3.19 11.59 -9.55
CA GLY A 15 -2.96 10.26 -10.11
C GLY A 15 -4.00 9.34 -9.52
N SER A 16 -4.87 8.79 -10.37
CA SER A 16 -6.04 8.03 -9.94
C SER A 16 -5.61 6.94 -8.98
N ALA A 17 -6.21 6.87 -7.79
CA ALA A 17 -6.00 5.75 -6.86
C ALA A 17 -6.28 4.41 -7.58
N PRO A 18 -5.67 3.30 -7.13
CA PRO A 18 -5.91 2.01 -7.76
C PRO A 18 -7.38 1.60 -7.68
N ASP A 19 -7.87 0.94 -8.73
CA ASP A 19 -9.21 0.36 -8.77
C ASP A 19 -9.23 -0.94 -7.97
N LEU A 20 -9.50 -0.84 -6.66
CA LEU A 20 -9.50 -1.98 -5.76
C LEU A 20 -10.63 -2.99 -6.04
N THR A 21 -11.62 -2.67 -6.88
CA THR A 21 -12.62 -3.65 -7.32
C THR A 21 -12.01 -4.74 -8.21
N LYS A 22 -10.83 -4.47 -8.79
CA LYS A 22 -10.00 -5.45 -9.53
C LYS A 22 -8.93 -6.10 -8.66
N GLY A 23 -8.97 -5.85 -7.35
CA GLY A 23 -8.04 -6.44 -6.39
C GLY A 23 -6.59 -6.04 -6.65
N VAL A 24 -5.65 -6.98 -6.46
CA VAL A 24 -4.22 -6.71 -6.69
C VAL A 24 -3.89 -6.39 -8.15
N GLY A 25 -4.74 -6.81 -9.10
CA GLY A 25 -4.60 -6.45 -10.50
C GLY A 25 -4.85 -4.96 -10.75
N GLY A 26 -5.78 -4.35 -10.00
CA GLY A 26 -6.01 -2.90 -10.04
C GLY A 26 -4.84 -2.10 -9.49
N ILE A 27 -4.19 -2.60 -8.43
CA ILE A 27 -2.97 -2.01 -7.87
C ILE A 27 -1.82 -2.07 -8.88
N ALA A 28 -1.63 -3.23 -9.52
CA ALA A 28 -0.56 -3.40 -10.51
C ALA A 28 -0.76 -2.55 -11.76
N ALA A 29 -1.98 -2.48 -12.30
CA ALA A 29 -2.30 -1.61 -13.43
C ALA A 29 -2.04 -0.14 -13.11
N TRP A 30 -2.43 0.30 -11.91
CA TRP A 30 -2.12 1.65 -11.43
C TRP A 30 -0.62 1.93 -11.35
N LEU A 31 0.16 1.01 -10.78
CA LEU A 31 1.62 1.13 -10.75
C LEU A 31 2.21 1.16 -12.16
N ASN A 32 1.69 0.32 -13.08
CA ASN A 32 2.13 0.28 -14.47
C ASN A 32 1.86 1.59 -15.21
N ASP A 33 0.70 2.20 -15.02
CA ASP A 33 0.37 3.50 -15.61
C ASP A 33 1.30 4.61 -15.11
N LEU A 34 1.78 4.52 -13.87
CA LEU A 34 2.64 5.53 -13.26
C LEU A 34 4.14 5.33 -13.55
N THR A 35 4.62 4.09 -13.58
CA THR A 35 6.06 3.79 -13.64
C THR A 35 6.47 2.98 -14.86
N GLY A 36 5.52 2.40 -15.60
CA GLY A 36 5.79 1.44 -16.67
C GLY A 36 6.18 0.04 -16.20
N GLU A 37 6.19 -0.21 -14.88
CA GLU A 37 6.58 -1.50 -14.27
C GLU A 37 5.36 -2.29 -13.77
N CYS A 38 5.54 -3.46 -13.15
CA CYS A 38 4.42 -4.26 -12.65
C CYS A 38 3.37 -4.66 -13.70
N SER A 39 3.81 -4.91 -14.94
CA SER A 39 2.96 -5.39 -16.04
C SER A 39 2.42 -6.81 -15.84
N GLU A 40 3.07 -7.60 -14.98
CA GLU A 40 2.66 -8.95 -14.63
C GLU A 40 2.51 -9.10 -13.11
N VAL A 41 1.40 -9.69 -12.68
CA VAL A 41 1.12 -10.02 -11.28
C VAL A 41 1.19 -11.51 -11.06
N ARG A 42 2.08 -11.93 -10.17
CA ARG A 42 2.17 -13.28 -9.64
C ARG A 42 1.35 -13.37 -8.36
N ARG A 43 0.20 -14.04 -8.44
CA ARG A 43 -0.56 -14.43 -7.26
C ARG A 43 0.06 -15.70 -6.67
N ASP A 44 0.24 -15.69 -5.36
CA ASP A 44 0.78 -16.81 -4.60
C ASP A 44 -0.15 -17.04 -3.40
N ASN A 45 -0.13 -18.25 -2.86
CA ASN A 45 -1.04 -18.69 -1.81
C ASN A 45 -0.35 -18.60 -0.44
N ASP A 46 0.98 -18.57 -0.40
CA ASP A 46 1.77 -18.59 0.84
C ASP A 46 2.27 -17.19 1.23
N PHE A 47 1.38 -16.40 1.84
CA PHE A 47 1.73 -15.06 2.33
C PHE A 47 2.78 -15.14 3.45
N THR A 48 2.73 -16.20 4.27
CA THR A 48 3.70 -16.44 5.33
C THR A 48 5.12 -16.62 4.79
N ALA A 49 5.33 -17.35 3.70
CA ALA A 49 6.64 -17.48 3.07
C ALA A 49 7.18 -16.14 2.54
N PHE A 50 6.28 -15.24 2.13
CA PHE A 50 6.64 -13.91 1.63
C PHE A 50 6.92 -12.90 2.76
N ALA A 51 5.98 -12.74 3.69
CA ALA A 51 6.07 -11.75 4.78
C ALA A 51 6.95 -12.22 5.94
N GLY A 52 7.16 -13.53 6.08
CA GLY A 52 7.76 -14.15 7.25
C GLY A 52 6.74 -14.37 8.38
N PRO A 53 6.93 -15.40 9.22
CA PRO A 53 5.89 -15.93 10.11
C PRO A 53 5.40 -14.94 11.17
N VAL A 54 6.30 -14.10 11.70
CA VAL A 54 5.93 -13.12 12.74
C VAL A 54 5.01 -12.04 12.18
N ARG A 55 5.36 -11.45 11.03
CA ARG A 55 4.56 -10.40 10.38
C ARG A 55 3.27 -10.97 9.81
N ALA A 56 3.33 -12.17 9.21
CA ALA A 56 2.17 -12.86 8.68
C ALA A 56 1.10 -13.07 9.77
N LYS A 57 1.48 -13.45 10.99
CA LYS A 57 0.55 -13.59 12.12
C LYS A 57 -0.26 -12.31 12.40
N VAL A 58 0.32 -11.14 12.16
CA VAL A 58 -0.34 -9.84 12.39
C VAL A 58 -1.14 -9.40 11.16
N TYR A 59 -0.58 -9.55 9.95
CA TYR A 59 -1.18 -9.05 8.71
C TYR A 59 -2.23 -9.97 8.10
N GLU A 60 -2.02 -11.30 8.06
CA GLU A 60 -2.87 -12.25 7.34
C GLU A 60 -4.37 -12.10 7.63
N PRO A 61 -4.81 -11.89 8.89
CA PRO A 61 -6.24 -11.70 9.17
C PRO A 61 -6.88 -10.51 8.43
N PHE A 62 -6.05 -9.54 8.02
CA PHE A 62 -6.45 -8.32 7.33
C PHE A 62 -6.12 -8.34 5.85
N VAL A 63 -5.42 -9.37 5.34
CA VAL A 63 -5.17 -9.51 3.89
C VAL A 63 -6.44 -10.05 3.23
N ALA A 64 -7.05 -9.26 2.35
CA ALA A 64 -8.17 -9.70 1.53
C ALA A 64 -7.69 -10.44 0.27
N GLU A 65 -6.65 -9.91 -0.37
CA GLU A 65 -5.96 -10.49 -1.52
C GLU A 65 -4.51 -10.01 -1.49
N TRP A 66 -3.59 -10.82 -1.99
CA TRP A 66 -2.21 -10.38 -2.18
C TRP A 66 -1.60 -10.99 -3.45
N GLY A 67 -0.51 -10.38 -3.90
CA GLY A 67 0.29 -10.86 -5.01
C GLY A 67 1.63 -10.14 -5.05
N THR A 68 2.44 -10.45 -6.05
CA THR A 68 3.72 -9.79 -6.27
C THR A 68 3.88 -9.38 -7.72
N CYS A 69 4.60 -8.28 -7.98
CA CYS A 69 5.05 -7.88 -9.30
C CYS A 69 6.54 -7.53 -9.29
N VAL A 70 7.13 -7.35 -10.46
CA VAL A 70 8.53 -6.94 -10.60
C VAL A 70 8.60 -5.44 -10.81
N LYS A 71 9.46 -4.76 -10.05
CA LYS A 71 9.77 -3.32 -10.13
C LYS A 71 11.19 -3.10 -9.67
N GLU A 72 12.08 -2.56 -10.49
CA GLU A 72 13.48 -2.33 -10.08
C GLU A 72 13.55 -1.29 -8.93
N PRO A 73 14.45 -1.46 -7.94
CA PRO A 73 15.43 -2.54 -7.76
C PRO A 73 14.88 -3.82 -7.08
N TYR A 74 13.57 -3.90 -6.87
CA TYR A 74 12.90 -5.00 -6.17
C TYR A 74 12.59 -6.17 -7.11
N GLN A 75 13.21 -7.32 -6.83
CA GLN A 75 12.88 -8.55 -7.55
C GLN A 75 11.42 -8.98 -7.35
N ARG A 76 10.81 -8.62 -6.21
CA ARG A 76 9.41 -8.91 -5.87
C ARG A 76 8.82 -7.78 -5.00
N LEU A 77 8.02 -6.91 -5.59
CA LEU A 77 7.18 -5.95 -4.88
C LEU A 77 5.85 -6.62 -4.52
N GLY A 78 5.52 -6.70 -3.23
CA GLY A 78 4.24 -7.19 -2.73
C GLY A 78 3.13 -6.16 -2.87
N LEU A 79 2.00 -6.62 -3.37
CA LEU A 79 0.75 -5.86 -3.54
C LEU A 79 -0.30 -6.49 -2.62
N ILE A 80 -0.88 -5.70 -1.73
CA ILE A 80 -1.76 -6.22 -0.68
C ILE A 80 -3.06 -5.42 -0.68
N VAL A 81 -4.20 -6.08 -0.86
CA VAL A 81 -5.52 -5.51 -0.59
C VAL A 81 -5.84 -5.78 0.87
N LEU A 82 -6.16 -4.72 1.62
CA LEU A 82 -6.33 -4.78 3.07
C LEU A 82 -7.79 -4.60 3.48
N ARG A 83 -8.16 -5.31 4.53
CA ARG A 83 -9.35 -5.05 5.35
C ARG A 83 -8.98 -4.06 6.46
N PRO A 84 -9.95 -3.31 7.00
CA PRO A 84 -9.70 -2.39 8.13
C PRO A 84 -9.18 -3.11 9.38
N GLY A 85 -8.40 -2.39 10.21
CA GLY A 85 -8.00 -2.83 11.56
C GLY A 85 -6.53 -3.28 11.72
N VAL A 86 -5.73 -3.19 10.64
CA VAL A 86 -4.31 -3.55 10.66
C VAL A 86 -3.50 -2.69 11.63
N ASP A 87 -3.85 -1.41 11.77
CA ASP A 87 -3.23 -0.44 12.67
C ASP A 87 -3.45 -0.81 14.14
N GLU A 88 -4.68 -1.15 14.51
CA GLU A 88 -4.99 -1.60 15.86
C GLU A 88 -4.31 -2.94 16.18
N ALA A 89 -4.28 -3.87 15.23
CA ALA A 89 -3.63 -5.16 15.40
C ALA A 89 -2.12 -5.01 15.59
N TRP A 90 -1.47 -4.16 14.79
CA TRP A 90 -0.04 -3.88 14.91
C TRP A 90 0.28 -3.24 16.26
N ARG A 91 -0.48 -2.23 16.68
CA ARG A 91 -0.34 -1.61 18.02
C ARG A 91 -0.40 -2.64 19.13
N LYS A 92 -1.40 -3.53 19.09
CA LYS A 92 -1.56 -4.58 20.11
C LYS A 92 -0.40 -5.58 20.09
N ALA A 93 0.10 -5.96 18.90
CA ALA A 93 1.26 -6.84 18.78
C ALA A 93 2.53 -6.18 19.33
N LEU A 94 2.71 -4.87 19.09
CA LEU A 94 3.82 -4.08 19.61
C LEU A 94 3.76 -3.97 21.14
N ALA A 95 2.58 -3.69 21.71
CA ALA A 95 2.37 -3.66 23.16
C ALA A 95 2.63 -5.01 23.84
N ARG A 96 2.38 -6.12 23.14
CA ARG A 96 2.70 -7.48 23.62
C ARG A 96 4.17 -7.90 23.39
N GLY A 97 4.96 -7.07 22.71
CA GLY A 97 6.34 -7.39 22.35
C GLY A 97 6.49 -8.48 21.28
N GLU A 98 5.42 -8.79 20.53
CA GLU A 98 5.44 -9.78 19.46
C GLU A 98 6.15 -9.26 18.20
N VAL A 99 6.08 -7.94 17.97
CA VAL A 99 6.78 -7.22 16.91
C VAL A 99 7.61 -6.10 17.53
N ARG A 100 8.53 -5.52 16.75
CA ARG A 100 9.34 -4.36 17.15
C ARG A 100 9.25 -3.29 16.08
N GLY A 101 9.02 -2.05 16.52
CA GLY A 101 8.97 -0.88 15.65
C GLY A 101 7.74 -0.85 14.74
N ASP A 102 7.88 -0.02 13.72
CA ASP A 102 6.83 0.28 12.76
C ASP A 102 6.65 -0.86 11.73
N PRO A 103 5.43 -1.05 11.22
CA PRO A 103 5.18 -1.92 10.07
C PRO A 103 5.98 -1.46 8.83
N ASP A 104 6.56 -2.41 8.12
CA ASP A 104 7.39 -2.19 6.93
C ASP A 104 6.57 -2.20 5.63
N LEU A 105 5.45 -1.46 5.65
CA LEU A 105 4.52 -1.31 4.52
C LEU A 105 4.25 0.15 4.21
N ALA A 106 4.09 0.47 2.93
CA ALA A 106 3.55 1.74 2.46
C ALA A 106 2.05 1.59 2.21
N PHE A 107 1.24 2.35 2.94
CA PHE A 107 -0.22 2.23 2.97
C PHE A 107 -0.90 3.25 2.08
N GLY A 108 -1.84 2.78 1.28
CA GLY A 108 -2.87 3.58 0.65
C GLY A 108 -4.23 3.33 1.28
N ASP A 109 -5.29 3.88 0.68
CA ASP A 109 -6.66 3.66 1.15
C ASP A 109 -7.13 2.25 0.74
N GLY A 110 -7.15 1.31 1.70
CA GLY A 110 -7.57 -0.08 1.47
C GLY A 110 -6.53 -1.00 0.84
N PHE A 111 -5.27 -0.56 0.70
CA PHE A 111 -4.19 -1.38 0.17
C PHE A 111 -2.82 -1.03 0.78
N ALA A 112 -1.83 -1.88 0.58
CA ALA A 112 -0.44 -1.62 0.93
C ALA A 112 0.56 -2.25 -0.05
N LEU A 113 1.76 -1.69 -0.08
CA LEU A 113 2.90 -2.18 -0.86
C LEU A 113 4.07 -2.55 0.05
N THR A 114 4.82 -3.61 -0.29
CA THR A 114 6.07 -3.95 0.42
C THR A 114 7.25 -3.22 -0.21
N GLY A 115 7.70 -2.13 0.39
CA GLY A 115 8.82 -1.34 -0.10
C GLY A 115 8.58 0.14 0.14
N SER A 116 9.65 0.89 0.34
CA SER A 116 9.59 2.31 0.70
C SER A 116 10.27 3.23 -0.33
N ILE A 117 11.07 2.68 -1.25
CA ILE A 117 11.87 3.49 -2.19
C ILE A 117 11.06 3.81 -3.46
N GLY A 118 10.99 5.09 -3.82
CA GLY A 118 10.28 5.57 -5.00
C GLY A 118 8.76 5.54 -4.85
N MET A 119 8.26 5.53 -3.61
CA MET A 119 6.84 5.47 -3.26
C MET A 119 6.29 6.79 -2.71
N GLU A 120 7.17 7.71 -2.34
CA GLU A 120 6.87 9.11 -1.96
C GLU A 120 6.02 9.85 -3.01
N HIS A 121 6.19 9.50 -4.29
CA HIS A 121 5.42 10.10 -5.39
C HIS A 121 4.03 9.48 -5.56
N LEU A 122 3.74 8.39 -4.85
CA LEU A 122 2.47 7.66 -4.94
C LEU A 122 1.43 8.14 -3.91
N GLY A 123 1.79 9.11 -3.05
CA GLY A 123 0.90 9.60 -1.98
C GLY A 123 0.60 8.56 -0.90
N LEU A 124 1.47 7.54 -0.77
CA LEU A 124 1.37 6.52 0.26
C LEU A 124 1.86 7.04 1.61
N LYS A 125 1.39 6.41 2.67
CA LYS A 125 1.72 6.75 4.04
C LYS A 125 2.45 5.61 4.71
N ARG A 126 3.39 5.93 5.59
CA ARG A 126 3.90 4.95 6.56
C ARG A 126 2.99 4.94 7.77
N LEU A 127 2.87 3.80 8.42
CA LEU A 127 2.19 3.70 9.71
C LEU A 127 3.26 3.73 10.79
N GLU A 128 3.23 4.75 11.65
CA GLU A 128 4.11 4.85 12.82
C GLU A 128 3.34 4.42 14.06
N CYS A 129 3.96 3.57 14.88
CA CYS A 129 3.32 2.98 16.04
C CYS A 129 4.20 3.03 17.29
N THR A 130 3.59 3.45 18.40
CA THR A 130 4.04 3.18 19.76
C THR A 130 3.14 2.11 20.39
N PRO A 131 3.48 1.56 21.56
CA PRO A 131 2.57 0.65 22.27
C PRO A 131 1.18 1.24 22.53
N ASP A 132 1.06 2.57 22.58
CA ASP A 132 -0.17 3.26 22.97
C ASP A 132 -0.98 3.81 21.79
N ALA A 133 -0.32 4.15 20.68
CA ALA A 133 -0.97 4.79 19.52
C ALA A 133 -0.30 4.40 18.20
N CYS A 134 -1.07 4.49 17.11
CA CYS A 134 -0.54 4.47 15.75
C CYS A 134 -1.10 5.64 14.94
N SER A 135 -0.32 6.12 13.98
CA SER A 135 -0.72 7.18 13.07
C SER A 135 -0.13 6.99 11.68
N PHE A 136 -0.92 7.27 10.66
CA PHE A 136 -0.42 7.33 9.28
C PHE A 136 0.29 8.67 9.02
N VAL A 137 1.55 8.59 8.63
CA VAL A 137 2.42 9.73 8.35
C VAL A 137 2.79 9.72 6.87
N GLN A 138 2.86 10.90 6.26
CA GLN A 138 3.27 11.03 4.86
C GLN A 138 4.72 10.56 4.68
N ILE A 139 5.00 9.87 3.57
CA ILE A 139 6.36 9.49 3.22
C ILE A 139 7.02 10.70 2.55
N GLU A 140 7.95 11.35 3.27
CA GLU A 140 8.69 12.50 2.75
C GLU A 140 9.90 12.07 1.90
N HIS A 141 10.24 12.90 0.91
CA HIS A 141 11.42 12.73 0.07
C HIS A 141 12.64 13.30 0.83
N HIS A 142 13.66 12.47 1.05
CA HIS A 142 14.94 12.92 1.62
C HIS A 142 15.99 13.15 0.53
#